data_AF-A0A1F9B614-F1
#
_entry.id   AF-A0A1F9B614-F1
#
_cell.length_a   1.000
_cell.length_b   1.000
_cell.length_c   1.000
_cell.angle_alpha   90.00
_cell.angle_beta   90.00
_cell.angle_gamma   90.00
#
_symmetry.space_group_name_H-M   'P 1'
#
loop_
_entity.id
_entity.type
_entity.pdbx_description
1 polymer ?
#
loop_
_entity_poly.entity_id
_entity_poly.type
_entity_poly.pdbx_seq_one_letter_code
_entity_poly.pdbx_strand_id
1 'polypeptide(L)'
;MVKTRKEMAIIFNADKCTGCKICELTCSNYHQNEYNPKKSFIRIMANDEAEVYIPILDIQCTFCGKCADACPVAALETVELAKGIGTMKGNTIGTFPLPIYSIAGV
;
A
#
# COMPACT_ATOMS: atom_id res chain seq x y z
N MET A 1 22.48 -17.74 -13.22
CA MET A 1 21.28 -16.97 -13.60
C MET A 1 20.71 -16.27 -12.38
N VAL A 2 21.16 -15.04 -12.09
CA VAL A 2 20.51 -14.18 -11.10
C VAL A 2 19.22 -13.71 -11.77
N LYS A 3 18.08 -14.34 -11.46
CA LYS A 3 16.77 -13.80 -11.84
C LYS A 3 16.69 -12.42 -11.20
N THR A 4 16.69 -11.36 -12.00
CA THR A 4 16.34 -10.00 -11.58
C THR A 4 14.99 -10.09 -10.89
N ARG A 5 15.00 -10.10 -9.54
CA ARG A 5 13.77 -10.07 -8.75
C ARG A 5 13.18 -8.69 -9.00
N LYS A 6 12.09 -8.63 -9.76
CA LYS A 6 11.39 -7.39 -10.06
C LYS A 6 10.87 -6.83 -8.73
N GLU A 7 11.49 -5.76 -8.25
CA GLU A 7 11.15 -5.15 -6.97
C GLU A 7 9.87 -4.30 -7.16
N MET A 8 8.81 -4.63 -6.42
CA MET A 8 7.51 -3.95 -6.49
C MET A 8 7.33 -3.03 -5.28
N ALA A 9 6.68 -1.89 -5.50
CA ALA A 9 6.22 -0.97 -4.47
C ALA A 9 4.72 -0.70 -4.61
N ILE A 10 4.10 -0.29 -3.51
CA ILE A 10 2.73 0.20 -3.51
C ILE A 10 2.79 1.71 -3.29
N ILE A 11 2.21 2.47 -4.22
CA ILE A 11 1.97 3.91 -4.07
C ILE A 11 0.54 4.09 -3.59
N PHE A 12 0.34 5.00 -2.63
CA PHE A 12 -0.98 5.42 -2.22
C PHE A 12 -1.21 6.89 -2.58
N ASN A 13 -2.46 7.22 -2.86
CA ASN A 13 -2.95 8.58 -3.01
C ASN A 13 -3.99 8.87 -1.92
N ALA A 14 -3.63 9.71 -0.95
CA ALA A 14 -4.49 10.05 0.18
C ALA A 14 -5.79 10.75 -0.26
N ASP A 15 -5.73 11.62 -1.28
CA ASP A 15 -6.87 12.43 -1.74
C ASP A 15 -8.00 11.57 -2.34
N LYS A 16 -7.67 10.36 -2.80
CA LYS A 16 -8.65 9.41 -3.35
C LYS A 16 -9.19 8.43 -2.30
N CYS A 17 -8.52 8.26 -1.17
CA CYS A 17 -8.87 7.24 -0.19
C CYS A 17 -10.11 7.67 0.60
N THR A 18 -11.18 6.88 0.55
CA THR A 18 -12.45 7.16 1.26
C THR A 18 -12.59 6.43 2.59
N GLY A 19 -11.55 5.71 3.03
CA GLY A 19 -11.61 4.94 4.28
C GLY A 19 -12.51 3.70 4.26
N CYS A 20 -12.89 3.18 3.08
CA CYS A 20 -13.83 2.04 2.93
C CYS A 20 -13.36 0.70 3.54
N LYS A 21 -12.09 0.57 3.96
CA LYS A 21 -11.48 -0.63 4.59
C LYS A 21 -11.54 -1.94 3.80
N ILE A 22 -11.93 -1.90 2.52
CA ILE A 22 -11.93 -3.07 1.63
C ILE A 22 -10.53 -3.68 1.54
N CYS A 23 -9.50 -2.84 1.44
CA CYS A 23 -8.11 -3.31 1.39
C CYS A 23 -7.68 -4.12 2.62
N GLU A 24 -8.17 -3.78 3.83
CA GLU A 24 -7.90 -4.54 5.06
C GLU A 24 -8.55 -5.94 4.97
N LEU A 25 -9.81 -5.99 4.55
CA LEU A 25 -10.55 -7.25 4.40
C LEU A 25 -9.97 -8.13 3.30
N THR A 26 -9.63 -7.58 2.15
CA THR A 26 -9.00 -8.33 1.06
C THR A 26 -7.64 -8.89 1.49
N CYS A 27 -6.83 -8.10 2.20
CA CYS A 27 -5.52 -8.55 2.65
C CYS A 27 -5.62 -9.68 3.69
N SER A 28 -6.48 -9.54 4.69
CA SER A 28 -6.70 -10.59 5.70
C SER A 28 -7.28 -11.87 5.10
N ASN A 29 -8.22 -11.74 4.14
CA ASN A 29 -8.76 -12.88 3.43
C ASN A 29 -7.69 -13.59 2.58
N TYR A 30 -6.89 -12.84 1.82
CA TYR A 30 -5.88 -13.42 0.93
C TYR A 30 -4.75 -14.13 1.69
N HIS A 31 -4.29 -13.57 2.82
CA HIS A 31 -3.14 -14.11 3.55
C HIS A 31 -3.53 -15.05 4.69
N GLN A 32 -4.66 -14.81 5.36
CA GLN A 32 -5.07 -15.56 6.55
C GLN A 32 -6.36 -16.35 6.34
N ASN A 33 -7.01 -16.27 5.18
CA ASN A 33 -8.31 -16.89 4.90
C ASN A 33 -9.41 -16.49 5.90
N GLU A 34 -9.30 -15.29 6.48
CA GLU A 34 -10.22 -14.76 7.47
C GLU A 34 -10.61 -13.32 7.12
N TYR A 35 -11.88 -12.96 7.36
CA TYR A 35 -12.34 -11.57 7.23
C TYR A 35 -12.11 -10.81 8.53
N ASN A 36 -10.85 -10.59 8.88
CA ASN A 36 -10.46 -9.93 10.13
C ASN A 36 -9.46 -8.81 9.88
N PRO A 37 -9.88 -7.53 9.95
CA PRO A 37 -8.98 -6.38 9.78
C PRO A 37 -7.82 -6.32 10.79
N LYS A 38 -7.88 -7.03 11.93
CA LYS A 38 -6.73 -7.11 12.86
C LYS A 38 -5.60 -7.99 12.34
N LYS A 39 -5.90 -8.82 11.35
CA LYS A 39 -5.00 -9.79 10.72
C LYS A 39 -4.51 -9.33 9.34
N SER A 40 -4.86 -8.12 8.90
CA SER A 40 -4.40 -7.59 7.62
C SER A 40 -3.02 -6.96 7.74
N PHE A 41 -2.20 -7.14 6.69
CA PHE A 41 -0.92 -6.43 6.54
C PHE A 41 -1.07 -5.00 6.01
N ILE A 42 -2.30 -4.49 5.95
CA ILE A 42 -2.62 -3.10 5.61
C ILE A 42 -3.69 -2.62 6.58
N ARG A 43 -3.51 -1.42 7.13
CA ARG A 43 -4.43 -0.78 8.07
C ARG A 43 -4.64 0.67 7.69
N ILE A 44 -5.89 1.12 7.69
CA ILE A 44 -6.26 2.52 7.46
C ILE A 44 -6.25 3.23 8.81
N MET A 45 -5.33 4.18 8.97
CA MET A 45 -5.46 5.23 9.96
C MET A 45 -6.46 6.26 9.44
N ALA A 46 -7.59 6.34 10.13
CA ALA A 46 -8.67 7.26 9.81
C ALA A 46 -8.61 8.43 10.79
N ASN A 47 -8.69 9.65 10.25
CA ASN A 47 -9.04 10.84 11.00
C ASN A 47 -10.30 11.44 10.39
N ASP A 48 -11.45 11.06 10.96
CA ASP A 48 -12.76 11.47 10.44
C ASP A 48 -12.99 12.98 10.55
N GLU A 49 -12.37 13.66 11.52
CA GLU A 49 -12.46 15.13 11.66
C GLU A 49 -11.74 15.88 10.52
N ALA A 50 -10.67 15.29 10.00
CA ALA A 50 -9.91 15.86 8.89
C ALA A 50 -10.29 15.26 7.54
N GLU A 51 -11.21 14.29 7.50
CA GLU A 51 -11.56 13.49 6.31
C GLU A 51 -10.31 12.85 5.64
N VAL A 52 -9.31 12.49 6.45
CA VAL A 52 -8.03 11.93 5.98
C VAL A 52 -7.94 10.45 6.32
N TYR A 53 -7.68 9.63 5.30
CA TYR A 53 -7.57 8.18 5.42
C TYR A 53 -6.24 7.69 4.84
N ILE A 54 -5.29 7.35 5.71
CA ILE A 54 -3.94 6.95 5.32
C ILE A 54 -3.78 5.44 5.51
N PRO A 55 -3.55 4.67 4.42
CA PRO A 55 -3.20 3.27 4.54
C PRO A 55 -1.75 3.13 5.03
N ILE A 56 -1.55 2.21 5.96
CA ILE A 56 -0.24 1.86 6.52
C ILE A 56 -0.04 0.37 6.31
N LEU A 57 1.12 0.02 5.76
CA LEU A 57 1.49 -1.37 5.52
C LEU A 57 2.21 -1.91 6.76
N ASP A 58 2.02 -3.20 7.02
CA ASP A 58 2.80 -3.94 7.99
C ASP A 58 4.15 -4.34 7.38
N ILE A 59 5.16 -4.53 8.22
CA ILE A 59 6.48 -5.02 7.80
C ILE A 59 6.43 -6.39 7.11
N GLN A 60 5.40 -7.20 7.41
CA GLN A 60 5.17 -8.50 6.80
C GLN A 60 4.51 -8.43 5.42
N CYS A 61 4.21 -7.23 4.90
CA CYS A 61 3.60 -7.05 3.59
C CYS A 61 4.51 -7.58 2.47
N THR A 62 3.98 -8.44 1.59
CA THR A 62 4.73 -9.02 0.47
C THR A 62 4.67 -8.18 -0.81
N PHE A 63 4.06 -6.99 -0.76
CA PHE A 63 3.81 -6.13 -1.91
C PHE A 63 3.10 -6.84 -3.08
N CYS A 64 2.22 -7.80 -2.77
CA CYS A 64 1.52 -8.64 -3.75
C CYS A 64 0.48 -7.90 -4.61
N GLY A 65 0.10 -6.68 -4.22
CA GLY A 65 -0.82 -5.83 -5.00
C GLY A 65 -2.31 -6.10 -4.83
N LYS A 66 -2.72 -7.13 -4.06
CA LYS A 66 -4.15 -7.48 -3.93
C LYS A 66 -5.02 -6.37 -3.34
N CYS A 67 -4.44 -5.54 -2.47
CA CYS A 67 -5.13 -4.36 -1.95
C CYS A 67 -5.34 -3.26 -3.02
N ALA A 68 -4.44 -3.14 -4.00
CA ALA A 68 -4.59 -2.23 -5.12
C ALA A 68 -5.70 -2.70 -6.07
N ASP A 69 -5.70 -3.99 -6.41
CA ASP A 69 -6.72 -4.61 -7.27
C ASP A 69 -8.14 -4.46 -6.71
N ALA A 70 -8.28 -4.53 -5.38
CA ALA A 70 -9.57 -4.43 -4.70
C ALA A 70 -10.05 -2.99 -4.44
N CYS A 71 -9.23 -1.98 -4.74
CA CYS A 71 -9.56 -0.59 -4.44
C CYS A 71 -10.54 -0.01 -5.49
N PRO A 72 -11.79 0.30 -5.14
CA PRO A 72 -12.79 0.78 -6.12
C PRO A 72 -12.47 2.18 -6.66
N VAL A 73 -11.72 2.98 -5.89
CA VAL A 73 -11.35 4.37 -6.21
C VAL A 73 -9.92 4.48 -6.76
N ALA A 74 -9.23 3.34 -6.95
CA ALA A 74 -7.84 3.28 -7.40
C ALA A 74 -6.91 4.23 -6.59
N ALA A 75 -7.09 4.24 -5.26
CA ALA A 75 -6.24 4.99 -4.34
C ALA A 75 -4.90 4.29 -4.06
N LEU A 76 -4.78 3.01 -4.42
CA LEU A 76 -3.58 2.18 -4.27
C LEU A 76 -3.15 1.70 -5.65
N GLU A 77 -1.86 1.80 -5.95
CA GLU A 77 -1.29 1.37 -7.23
C GLU A 77 -0.01 0.56 -7.01
N THR A 78 0.17 -0.52 -7.77
CA THR A 78 1.42 -1.28 -7.77
C THR A 78 2.36 -0.76 -8.85
N VAL A 79 3.57 -0.37 -8.44
CA VAL A 79 4.60 0.12 -9.35
C VAL A 79 5.88 -0.66 -9.20
N GLU A 80 6.74 -0.56 -10.20
CA GLU A 80 8.12 -1.04 -10.09
C GLU A 80 8.93 -0.05 -9.26
N LEU A 81 9.73 -0.53 -8.31
CA LEU A 81 10.52 0.31 -7.40
C LEU A 81 11.39 1.32 -8.14
N ALA A 82 12.04 0.90 -9.25
CA ALA A 82 12.83 1.79 -10.09
C ALA A 82 12.03 2.96 -10.68
N LYS A 83 10.72 2.79 -10.91
CA LYS A 83 9.82 3.83 -11.42
C LYS A 83 9.21 4.67 -10.30
N GLY A 84 8.91 4.06 -9.15
CA GLY A 84 8.36 4.75 -7.98
C GLY A 84 9.30 5.80 -7.38
N ILE A 85 10.62 5.62 -7.51
CA ILE A 85 11.61 6.64 -7.12
C ILE A 85 11.57 7.85 -8.07
N GLY A 86 11.13 7.66 -9.32
CA GLY A 86 11.02 8.73 -10.33
C GLY A 86 9.82 9.66 -10.13
N THR A 87 8.74 9.20 -9.48
CA THR A 87 7.56 10.02 -9.14
C THR A 87 7.83 11.10 -8.07
N MET A 88 9.03 11.14 -7.47
CA MET A 88 9.40 12.14 -6.46
C MET A 88 9.60 13.57 -7.00
N LYS A 89 9.73 13.78 -8.31
CA LYS A 89 9.87 15.13 -8.91
C LYS A 89 8.49 15.78 -9.06
N GLY A 90 7.92 16.25 -7.94
CA GLY A 90 6.72 17.10 -7.93
C GLY A 90 5.51 16.58 -7.16
N ASN A 91 5.66 15.55 -6.32
CA ASN A 91 4.51 14.99 -5.60
C ASN A 91 3.99 15.93 -4.50
N THR A 92 2.68 16.19 -4.53
CA THR A 92 1.91 16.72 -3.42
C THR A 92 2.00 15.76 -2.22
N ILE A 93 1.85 16.31 -1.01
CA ILE A 93 2.02 15.63 0.30
C ILE A 93 1.23 14.30 0.42
N GLY A 94 0.24 14.05 -0.45
CA GLY A 94 -0.61 12.86 -0.47
C GLY A 94 -0.17 11.67 -1.34
N THR A 95 0.86 11.81 -2.19
CA THR A 95 1.38 10.69 -3.00
C THR A 95 2.70 10.19 -2.41
N PHE A 96 2.62 9.59 -1.23
CA PHE A 96 3.77 8.95 -0.61
C PHE A 96 3.89 7.54 -1.19
N PRO A 97 5.02 7.17 -1.82
CA PRO A 97 5.33 5.76 -1.94
C PRO A 97 5.46 5.23 -0.50
N LEU A 98 4.91 4.06 -0.19
CA LEU A 98 5.24 3.37 1.07
C LEU A 98 6.36 2.36 0.80
N PRO A 99 7.63 2.74 0.96
CA PRO A 99 8.72 1.82 1.16
C PRO A 99 9.16 1.89 2.63
N ILE A 100 8.47 1.20 3.53
CA ILE A 100 9.00 0.98 4.88
C ILE A 100 9.98 -0.21 4.85
N TYR A 101 11.08 -0.05 4.12
CA TYR A 101 12.25 -0.94 4.00
C TYR A 101 12.37 -1.82 2.73
N SER A 102 13.21 -1.34 1.80
CA SER A 102 14.40 -2.08 1.33
C SER A 102 15.58 -1.10 1.30
N ILE A 103 15.94 -0.58 2.48
CA ILE A 103 17.25 0.05 2.70
C ILE A 103 17.96 -0.72 3.82
N ALA A 104 19.19 -1.13 3.53
CA ALA A 104 20.10 -1.96 4.34
C ALA A 104 19.70 -3.46 4.41
N GLY A 105 20.44 -4.42 3.83
CA GLY A 105 21.79 -4.31 3.31
C GLY A 105 22.83 -4.05 4.39
N VAL A 106 22.67 -4.63 5.58
CA VAL A 106 23.72 -4.89 6.58
C VAL A 106 23.50 -6.28 7.13
#